data_AF-A0A965NCE6-F1
#
_entry.id   AF-A0A965NCE6-F1
#
_cell.length_a   1.000
_cell.length_b   1.000
_cell.length_c   1.000
_cell.angle_alpha   90.00
_cell.angle_beta   90.00
_cell.angle_gamma   90.00
#
_symmetry.space_group_name_H-M   'P 1'
#
loop_
_entity.id
_entity.type
_entity.pdbx_description
1 polymer ?
#
loop_
_entity_poly.entity_id
_entity_poly.type
_entity_poly.pdbx_seq_one_letter_code
_entity_poly.pdbx_strand_id
1 'polypeptide(L)'
;MIKYLGSKRRLIPALGDIFTASGATSALDLFTGTTRVAQEFKRRGGLVTAVDLARYSDIFAQCYIALDGDSIDTRELDDALTHLSNLAPEPGYFTQVFCEESRFFQPFNGARIDAIRNAIEADYKESPLYPILLTSLIEAADRVDSTTGVQMAYIKQWSQRSHNELLLRVPEMLPGVGRAVKGRAEELVDSLGPFNLAYLDPPYNQHRYVTNYHIWETLVEWDAPEYYGVACKRIDSRDESTKSVFNSKRAMPPTLFQTIQSVNASPGRRPKPS
;
A
#
# COMPACT_ATOMS: atom_id res chain seq x y z
N MET A 1 5.04 1.46 8.14
CA MET A 1 3.69 1.25 7.60
C MET A 1 2.77 2.42 7.93
N ILE A 2 1.98 2.88 6.94
CA ILE A 2 1.13 4.07 7.07
C ILE A 2 -0.11 3.86 7.95
N LYS A 3 -0.69 4.98 8.44
CA LYS A 3 -2.06 4.98 8.99
C LYS A 3 -3.06 4.53 7.92
N TYR A 4 -3.88 3.53 8.25
CA TYR A 4 -4.84 2.94 7.31
C TYR A 4 -6.17 2.58 8.00
N LEU A 5 -7.29 2.99 7.39
CA LEU A 5 -8.62 2.71 7.88
C LEU A 5 -8.87 1.20 7.86
N GLY A 6 -9.42 0.65 8.94
CA GLY A 6 -9.69 -0.78 9.05
C GLY A 6 -8.46 -1.66 9.31
N SER A 7 -7.30 -1.07 9.68
CA SER A 7 -6.07 -1.81 9.98
C SER A 7 -6.29 -2.99 10.93
N LYS A 8 -5.85 -4.18 10.50
CA LYS A 8 -6.00 -5.46 11.21
C LYS A 8 -4.94 -5.71 12.29
N ARG A 9 -4.21 -4.68 12.72
CA ARG A 9 -3.06 -4.82 13.67
C ARG A 9 -3.33 -5.74 14.87
N ARG A 10 -4.52 -5.67 15.47
CA ARG A 10 -4.89 -6.49 16.64
C ARG A 10 -5.24 -7.94 16.29
N LEU A 11 -5.61 -8.22 15.05
CA LEU A 11 -6.01 -9.54 14.57
C LEU A 11 -4.85 -10.32 13.92
N ILE A 12 -3.74 -9.66 13.62
CA ILE A 12 -2.58 -10.28 12.96
C ILE A 12 -2.10 -11.56 13.66
N PRO A 13 -1.88 -11.61 14.99
CA PRO A 13 -1.40 -12.84 15.62
C PRO A 13 -2.37 -14.01 15.41
N ALA A 14 -3.67 -13.78 15.59
CA ALA A 14 -4.70 -14.81 15.41
C ALA A 14 -4.79 -15.29 13.96
N LEU A 15 -4.68 -14.39 12.97
CA LEU A 15 -4.67 -14.77 11.55
C LEU A 15 -3.43 -15.61 11.21
N GLY A 16 -2.25 -15.25 11.73
CA GLY A 16 -1.03 -16.04 11.56
C GLY A 16 -1.14 -17.43 12.19
N ASP A 17 -1.78 -17.53 13.35
CA ASP A 17 -2.02 -18.82 14.01
C ASP A 17 -3.03 -19.68 13.23
N ILE A 18 -4.08 -19.08 12.65
CA ILE A 18 -5.00 -19.79 11.74
C ILE A 18 -4.26 -20.31 10.51
N PHE A 19 -3.41 -19.49 9.89
CA PHE A 19 -2.59 -19.90 8.74
C PHE A 19 -1.72 -21.11 9.11
N THR A 20 -0.99 -21.03 10.22
CA THR A 20 -0.14 -22.11 10.71
C THR A 20 -0.95 -23.39 11.00
N ALA A 21 -2.06 -23.27 11.74
CA ALA A 21 -2.89 -24.41 12.12
C ALA A 21 -3.59 -25.08 10.93
N SER A 22 -3.87 -24.33 9.87
CA SER A 22 -4.45 -24.88 8.64
C SER A 22 -3.48 -25.79 7.88
N GLY A 23 -2.16 -25.66 8.10
CA GLY A 23 -1.14 -26.32 7.30
C GLY A 23 -1.05 -25.78 5.87
N ALA A 24 -1.58 -24.58 5.62
CA ALA A 24 -1.50 -23.92 4.33
C ALA A 24 -0.05 -23.58 3.98
N THR A 25 0.29 -23.76 2.70
CA THR A 25 1.61 -23.37 2.16
C THR A 25 1.49 -22.22 1.17
N SER A 26 0.28 -21.95 0.65
CA SER A 26 -0.03 -20.78 -0.16
C SER A 26 -1.25 -20.03 0.38
N ALA A 27 -1.22 -18.71 0.26
CA ALA A 27 -2.32 -17.85 0.68
C ALA A 27 -2.66 -16.77 -0.36
N LEU A 28 -3.95 -16.43 -0.43
CA LEU A 28 -4.45 -15.27 -1.15
C LEU A 28 -4.93 -14.21 -0.16
N ASP A 29 -4.39 -13.00 -0.23
CA ASP A 29 -4.94 -11.80 0.42
C ASP A 29 -5.57 -10.92 -0.66
N LEU A 30 -6.89 -11.07 -0.86
CA LEU A 30 -7.59 -10.53 -2.03
C LEU A 30 -7.89 -9.02 -1.93
N PHE A 31 -7.72 -8.43 -0.75
CA PHE A 31 -7.96 -7.01 -0.45
C PHE A 31 -6.86 -6.49 0.48
N THR A 32 -5.63 -6.48 -0.01
CA THR A 32 -4.45 -6.45 0.86
C THR A 32 -4.17 -5.10 1.55
N GLY A 33 -4.56 -3.98 0.93
CA GLY A 33 -4.41 -2.62 1.46
C GLY A 33 -2.97 -2.23 1.83
N THR A 34 -2.60 -2.39 3.10
CA THR A 34 -1.22 -2.13 3.58
C THR A 34 -0.42 -3.41 3.80
N THR A 35 -0.90 -4.51 3.22
CA THR A 35 -0.27 -5.84 3.20
C THR A 35 -0.03 -6.48 4.55
N ARG A 36 -0.67 -6.02 5.64
CA ARG A 36 -0.42 -6.55 6.99
C ARG A 36 -0.67 -8.05 7.12
N VAL A 37 -1.77 -8.51 6.53
CA VAL A 37 -2.17 -9.93 6.61
C VAL A 37 -1.28 -10.76 5.69
N ALA A 38 -1.08 -10.32 4.45
CA ALA A 38 -0.13 -10.93 3.53
C ALA A 38 1.29 -11.06 4.12
N GLN A 39 1.80 -10.02 4.77
CA GLN A 39 3.11 -10.01 5.44
C GLN A 39 3.18 -11.06 6.55
N GLU A 40 2.12 -11.18 7.37
CA GLU A 40 2.08 -12.20 8.41
C GLU A 40 2.10 -13.61 7.82
N PHE A 41 1.31 -13.88 6.79
CA PHE A 41 1.32 -15.19 6.13
C PHE A 41 2.68 -15.51 5.51
N LYS A 42 3.35 -14.51 4.91
CA LYS A 42 4.72 -14.65 4.37
C LYS A 42 5.73 -14.91 5.49
N ARG A 43 5.67 -14.19 6.62
CA ARG A 43 6.52 -14.46 7.81
C ARG A 43 6.37 -15.88 8.33
N ARG A 44 5.20 -16.50 8.17
CA ARG A 44 4.91 -17.90 8.53
C ARG A 44 5.34 -18.91 7.45
N GLY A 45 6.05 -18.45 6.40
CA GLY A 45 6.56 -19.29 5.31
C GLY A 45 5.57 -19.53 4.16
N GLY A 46 4.47 -18.78 4.09
CA GLY A 46 3.50 -18.91 3.01
C GLY A 46 3.96 -18.27 1.70
N LEU A 47 3.65 -18.93 0.57
CA LEU A 47 3.67 -18.30 -0.75
C LEU A 47 2.40 -17.46 -0.90
N VAL A 48 2.54 -16.13 -0.81
CA VAL A 48 1.40 -15.22 -0.74
C VAL A 48 1.18 -14.47 -2.05
N THR A 49 -0.07 -14.46 -2.52
CA THR A 49 -0.56 -13.52 -3.54
C THR A 49 -1.35 -12.41 -2.85
N ALA A 50 -0.91 -11.16 -3.02
CA ALA A 50 -1.55 -9.97 -2.48
C ALA A 50 -2.17 -9.14 -3.60
N VAL A 51 -3.46 -8.80 -3.46
CA VAL A 51 -4.26 -8.14 -4.50
C VAL A 51 -4.87 -6.86 -3.98
N ASP A 52 -4.82 -5.80 -4.79
CA ASP A 52 -5.54 -4.55 -4.54
C ASP A 52 -5.74 -3.74 -5.82
N LEU A 53 -6.68 -2.80 -5.78
CA LEU A 53 -6.88 -1.84 -6.85
C LEU A 53 -5.97 -0.61 -6.71
N ALA A 54 -5.64 -0.22 -5.48
CA ALA A 54 -4.93 1.04 -5.20
C ALA A 54 -3.45 0.97 -5.59
N ARG A 55 -2.91 2.06 -6.16
CA ARG A 55 -1.51 2.11 -6.64
C ARG A 55 -0.50 2.02 -5.50
N TYR A 56 -0.76 2.68 -4.39
CA TYR A 56 0.13 2.58 -3.22
C TYR A 56 0.09 1.20 -2.57
N SER A 57 -1.05 0.50 -2.65
CA SER A 57 -1.17 -0.88 -2.15
C SER A 57 -0.37 -1.84 -3.02
N ASP A 58 -0.39 -1.64 -4.34
CA ASP A 58 0.46 -2.37 -5.28
C ASP A 58 1.96 -2.16 -4.98
N ILE A 59 2.42 -0.92 -4.75
CA ILE A 59 3.80 -0.65 -4.34
C ILE A 59 4.17 -1.36 -3.02
N PHE A 60 3.28 -1.35 -2.03
CA PHE A 60 3.50 -2.09 -0.78
C PHE A 60 3.51 -3.61 -1.00
N ALA A 61 2.68 -4.14 -1.89
CA ALA A 61 2.66 -5.55 -2.23
C ALA A 61 3.93 -5.96 -2.97
N GLN A 62 4.43 -5.13 -3.89
CA GLN A 62 5.71 -5.36 -4.55
C GLN A 62 6.86 -5.37 -3.54
N CYS A 63 6.93 -4.35 -2.67
CA CYS A 63 7.98 -4.23 -1.66
C CYS A 63 7.96 -5.37 -0.63
N TYR A 64 6.82 -5.62 0.00
CA TYR A 64 6.74 -6.51 1.16
C TYR A 64 6.46 -7.97 0.80
N ILE A 65 5.77 -8.21 -0.32
CA ILE A 65 5.28 -9.55 -0.69
C ILE A 65 6.03 -10.11 -1.88
N ALA A 66 6.11 -9.39 -3.00
CA ALA A 66 6.68 -9.92 -4.23
C ALA A 66 8.21 -10.09 -4.14
N LEU A 67 8.92 -9.07 -3.64
CA LEU A 67 10.37 -9.11 -3.47
C LEU A 67 10.79 -10.14 -2.42
N ASP A 68 11.89 -10.84 -2.71
CA ASP A 68 12.62 -11.62 -1.72
C ASP A 68 13.65 -10.74 -1.02
N GLY A 69 13.44 -10.50 0.27
CA GLY A 69 14.32 -9.67 1.10
C GLY A 69 15.77 -10.16 1.13
N ASP A 70 16.00 -11.47 0.97
CA ASP A 70 17.35 -12.05 0.99
C ASP A 70 18.11 -11.84 -0.33
N SER A 71 17.42 -11.46 -1.40
CA SER A 71 18.01 -11.22 -2.73
C SER A 71 18.44 -9.77 -2.98
N ILE A 72 18.12 -8.85 -2.06
CA ILE A 72 18.41 -7.42 -2.23
C ILE A 72 19.86 -7.13 -1.83
N ASP A 73 20.58 -6.40 -2.69
CA ASP A 73 21.88 -5.84 -2.33
C ASP A 73 21.68 -4.71 -1.30
N THR A 74 21.99 -5.02 -0.05
CA THR A 74 21.81 -4.09 1.07
C THR A 74 22.73 -2.89 0.96
N ARG A 75 23.90 -3.03 0.35
CA ARG A 75 24.83 -1.92 0.16
C ARG A 75 24.30 -0.95 -0.89
N GLU A 76 23.82 -1.47 -2.01
CA GLU A 76 23.20 -0.64 -3.06
C GLU A 76 21.99 0.12 -2.49
N LEU A 77 21.15 -0.55 -1.69
CA LEU A 77 20.00 0.08 -1.04
C LEU A 77 20.41 1.17 -0.04
N ASP A 78 21.42 0.91 0.79
CA ASP A 78 21.91 1.89 1.76
C ASP A 78 22.56 3.11 1.08
N ASP A 79 23.30 2.89 -0.01
CA ASP A 79 23.89 3.96 -0.82
C ASP A 79 22.78 4.81 -1.49
N ALA A 80 21.74 4.17 -2.04
CA ALA A 80 20.59 4.85 -2.63
C ALA A 80 19.83 5.71 -1.60
N LEU A 81 19.52 5.15 -0.42
CA LEU A 81 18.85 5.88 0.64
C LEU A 81 19.68 7.04 1.19
N THR A 82 21.00 6.87 1.29
CA THR A 82 21.94 7.92 1.70
C THR A 82 21.98 9.04 0.66
N HIS A 83 22.06 8.71 -0.62
CA HIS A 83 22.00 9.68 -1.70
C HIS A 83 20.70 10.49 -1.64
N LEU A 84 19.55 9.81 -1.63
CA LEU A 84 18.23 10.46 -1.59
C LEU A 84 18.06 11.34 -0.34
N SER A 85 18.56 10.91 0.81
CA SER A 85 18.45 11.67 2.07
C SER A 85 19.23 12.98 2.05
N ASN A 86 20.29 13.07 1.23
CA ASN A 86 21.19 14.23 1.12
C ASN A 86 20.84 15.18 -0.03
N LEU A 87 19.79 14.89 -0.81
CA LEU A 87 19.33 15.79 -1.87
C LEU A 87 18.91 17.14 -1.30
N ALA A 88 19.28 18.21 -2.02
CA ALA A 88 18.79 19.55 -1.73
C ALA A 88 17.26 19.59 -1.93
N PRO A 89 16.48 20.21 -1.03
CA PRO A 89 15.04 20.35 -1.23
C PRO A 89 14.73 21.15 -2.50
N GLU A 90 13.77 20.69 -3.28
CA GLU A 90 13.34 21.31 -4.54
C GLU A 90 11.80 21.34 -4.54
N PRO A 91 11.16 22.50 -4.29
CA PRO A 91 9.71 22.56 -4.25
C PRO A 91 9.10 22.36 -5.64
N GLY A 92 8.12 21.46 -5.74
CA GLY A 92 7.37 21.15 -6.95
C GLY A 92 5.87 21.03 -6.70
N TYR A 93 5.20 20.22 -7.52
CA TYR A 93 3.75 20.02 -7.44
C TYR A 93 3.31 19.54 -6.06
N PHE A 94 4.04 18.62 -5.42
CA PHE A 94 3.67 18.10 -4.10
C PHE A 94 3.71 19.21 -3.05
N THR A 95 4.75 20.05 -3.07
CA THR A 95 4.88 21.21 -2.17
C THR A 95 3.72 22.18 -2.37
N GLN A 96 3.48 22.59 -3.61
CA GLN A 96 2.42 23.54 -3.92
C GLN A 96 1.05 23.01 -3.46
N VAL A 97 0.69 21.80 -3.89
CA VAL A 97 -0.68 21.30 -3.72
C VAL A 97 -0.94 20.74 -2.33
N PHE A 98 -0.01 19.97 -1.76
CA PHE A 98 -0.20 19.26 -0.48
C PHE A 98 0.49 19.90 0.72
N CYS A 99 1.13 21.07 0.54
CA CYS A 99 1.66 21.85 1.67
C CYS A 99 1.09 23.28 1.73
N GLU A 100 1.08 23.99 0.59
CA GLU A 100 0.68 25.41 0.53
C GLU A 100 -0.84 25.56 0.34
N GLU A 101 -1.39 24.93 -0.69
CA GLU A 101 -2.83 24.96 -1.00
C GLU A 101 -3.64 24.14 0.00
N SER A 102 -3.16 22.93 0.31
CA SER A 102 -3.72 22.07 1.35
C SER A 102 -2.65 21.75 2.38
N ARG A 103 -2.95 21.96 3.66
CA ARG A 103 -1.95 21.92 4.74
C ARG A 103 -1.73 20.50 5.28
N PHE A 104 -1.43 19.56 4.39
CA PHE A 104 -1.19 18.16 4.77
C PHE A 104 0.25 17.93 5.24
N PHE A 105 1.21 18.65 4.67
CA PHE A 105 2.61 18.59 5.06
C PHE A 105 3.18 20.00 5.23
N GLN A 106 4.25 20.12 6.01
CA GLN A 106 4.98 21.38 6.07
C GLN A 106 5.72 21.59 4.73
N PRO A 107 5.78 22.82 4.18
CA PRO A 107 6.45 23.09 2.89
C PRO A 107 7.89 22.59 2.82
N PHE A 108 8.66 22.66 3.92
CA PHE A 108 10.03 22.14 3.94
C PHE A 108 10.10 20.61 3.76
N ASN A 109 9.11 19.87 4.26
CA ASN A 109 9.00 18.43 4.03
C ASN A 109 8.46 18.15 2.61
N GLY A 110 7.54 18.98 2.11
CA GLY A 110 7.08 18.92 0.72
C GLY A 110 8.24 19.01 -0.28
N ALA A 111 9.12 20.00 -0.12
CA ALA A 111 10.25 20.21 -1.02
C ALA A 111 11.26 19.05 -0.98
N ARG A 112 11.36 18.34 0.16
CA ARG A 112 12.13 17.09 0.24
C ARG A 112 11.45 15.95 -0.48
N ILE A 113 10.12 15.81 -0.36
CA ILE A 113 9.35 14.78 -1.07
C ILE A 113 9.51 14.95 -2.57
N ASP A 114 9.35 16.18 -3.08
CA ASP A 114 9.54 16.51 -4.49
C ASP A 114 10.94 16.13 -4.98
N ALA A 115 12.00 16.58 -4.30
CA ALA A 115 13.38 16.26 -4.67
C ALA A 115 13.67 14.76 -4.66
N ILE A 116 13.32 14.06 -3.56
CA ILE A 116 13.55 12.61 -3.42
C ILE A 116 12.82 11.85 -4.51
N ARG A 117 11.57 12.22 -4.77
CA ARG A 117 10.74 11.46 -5.69
C ARG A 117 11.10 11.73 -7.14
N ASN A 118 11.54 12.93 -7.51
CA ASN A 118 12.16 13.20 -8.82
C ASN A 118 13.37 12.30 -9.05
N ALA A 119 14.26 12.15 -8.07
CA ALA A 119 15.42 11.26 -8.18
C ALA A 119 15.01 9.77 -8.26
N ILE A 120 14.02 9.32 -7.47
CA ILE A 120 13.48 7.95 -7.59
C ILE A 120 12.95 7.69 -9.01
N GLU A 121 12.30 8.68 -9.65
CA GLU A 121 11.75 8.52 -11.00
C GLU A 121 12.83 8.48 -12.07
N ALA A 122 13.83 9.36 -11.96
CA ALA A 122 14.89 9.47 -12.94
C ALA A 122 15.84 8.28 -12.89
N ASP A 123 16.23 7.87 -11.68
CA ASP A 123 17.38 6.99 -11.50
C ASP A 123 17.00 5.54 -11.18
N TYR A 124 15.80 5.33 -10.61
CA TYR A 124 15.42 4.02 -10.05
C TYR A 124 14.16 3.41 -10.67
N LYS A 125 13.48 4.04 -11.63
CA LYS A 125 12.20 3.53 -12.17
C LYS A 125 12.22 2.07 -12.61
N GLU A 126 13.29 1.64 -13.26
CA GLU A 126 13.48 0.27 -13.75
C GLU A 126 14.33 -0.59 -12.78
N SER A 127 14.72 -0.04 -11.62
CA SER A 127 15.51 -0.74 -10.60
C SER A 127 14.62 -1.62 -9.73
N PRO A 128 15.11 -2.81 -9.30
CA PRO A 128 14.48 -3.61 -8.25
C PRO A 128 14.26 -2.84 -6.93
N LEU A 129 15.02 -1.76 -6.69
CA LEU A 129 14.88 -0.91 -5.50
C LEU A 129 13.66 0.01 -5.57
N TYR A 130 13.07 0.25 -6.75
CA TYR A 130 11.96 1.19 -6.94
C TYR A 130 10.81 1.03 -5.93
N PRO A 131 10.19 -0.16 -5.76
CA PRO A 131 9.11 -0.32 -4.79
C PRO A 131 9.58 -0.15 -3.34
N ILE A 132 10.84 -0.45 -3.03
CA ILE A 132 11.43 -0.28 -1.69
C ILE A 132 11.58 1.21 -1.37
N LEU A 133 12.16 1.97 -2.29
CA LEU A 133 12.41 3.41 -2.14
C LEU A 133 11.09 4.20 -2.06
N LEU A 134 10.10 3.87 -2.91
CA LEU A 134 8.76 4.46 -2.81
C LEU A 134 8.08 4.12 -1.48
N THR A 135 8.15 2.87 -1.04
CA THR A 135 7.61 2.46 0.26
C THR A 135 8.28 3.25 1.39
N SER A 136 9.61 3.39 1.34
CA SER A 136 10.38 4.19 2.30
C SER A 136 9.90 5.65 2.37
N LEU A 137 9.72 6.28 1.22
CA LEU A 137 9.27 7.67 1.11
C LEU A 137 7.84 7.85 1.61
N ILE A 138 6.90 7.00 1.21
CA ILE A 138 5.49 7.08 1.65
C ILE A 138 5.42 6.95 3.18
N GLU A 139 6.17 6.01 3.75
CA GLU A 139 6.19 5.84 5.19
C GLU A 139 6.87 7.00 5.91
N ALA A 140 7.91 7.61 5.31
CA ALA A 140 8.56 8.81 5.83
C ALA A 140 7.61 10.01 5.82
N ALA A 141 6.88 10.22 4.73
CA ALA A 141 5.86 11.24 4.62
C ALA A 141 4.74 11.04 5.67
N ASP A 142 4.18 9.83 5.81
CA ASP A 142 3.11 9.57 6.79
C ASP A 142 3.52 9.86 8.25
N ARG A 143 4.82 9.73 8.57
CA ARG A 143 5.37 10.08 9.90
C ARG A 143 5.39 11.58 10.18
N VAL A 144 5.37 12.43 9.15
CA VAL A 144 5.44 13.88 9.25
C VAL A 144 4.22 14.60 8.66
N ASP A 145 3.14 13.87 8.39
CA ASP A 145 1.89 14.45 7.92
C ASP A 145 1.10 15.14 9.05
N SER A 146 0.19 16.01 8.65
CA SER A 146 -0.73 16.76 9.52
C SER A 146 -2.18 16.29 9.32
N THR A 147 -2.40 14.97 9.36
CA THR A 147 -3.73 14.34 9.27
C THR A 147 -4.12 13.58 10.54
N THR A 148 -5.40 13.16 10.62
CA THR A 148 -5.90 12.19 11.60
C THR A 148 -5.87 10.74 11.09
N GLY A 149 -5.16 10.46 9.99
CA GLY A 149 -5.04 9.11 9.39
C GLY A 149 -5.84 8.90 8.10
N VAL A 150 -6.51 9.93 7.60
CA VAL A 150 -7.11 10.00 6.26
C VAL A 150 -6.85 11.39 5.67
N GLN A 151 -6.80 11.48 4.33
CA GLN A 151 -6.48 12.71 3.58
C GLN A 151 -7.74 13.42 3.10
N MET A 152 -8.87 13.22 3.79
CA MET A 152 -10.14 13.86 3.42
C MET A 152 -10.21 15.33 3.83
N ALA A 153 -9.43 15.72 4.84
CA ALA A 153 -9.31 17.07 5.37
C ALA A 153 -8.02 17.18 6.20
N TYR A 154 -7.44 18.37 6.28
CA TYR A 154 -6.33 18.70 7.17
C TYR A 154 -6.81 19.45 8.42
N ILE A 155 -6.02 19.36 9.49
CA ILE A 155 -6.33 20.02 10.76
C ILE A 155 -5.96 21.51 10.73
N LYS A 156 -6.68 22.33 11.50
CA LYS A 156 -6.50 23.81 11.50
C LYS A 156 -5.11 24.24 11.99
N GLN A 157 -4.60 23.55 13.00
CA GLN A 157 -3.27 23.75 13.58
C GLN A 157 -2.38 22.59 13.15
N TRP A 158 -1.11 22.88 12.85
CA TRP A 158 -0.15 21.83 12.47
C TRP A 158 -0.02 20.77 13.57
N SER A 159 0.06 19.52 13.17
CA SER A 159 0.35 18.44 14.12
C SER A 159 1.76 18.60 14.68
N GLN A 160 2.01 18.18 15.92
CA GLN A 160 3.36 18.25 16.48
C GLN A 160 4.38 17.48 15.64
N ARG A 161 3.99 16.31 15.10
CA ARG A 161 4.88 15.47 14.29
C ARG A 161 5.23 16.08 12.93
N SER A 162 4.40 16.96 12.37
CA SER A 162 4.69 17.54 11.06
C SER A 162 5.87 18.51 11.08
N HIS A 163 6.31 18.94 12.27
CA HIS A 163 7.52 19.73 12.45
C HIS A 163 8.81 18.90 12.44
N ASN A 164 8.71 17.57 12.51
CA ASN A 164 9.88 16.71 12.40
C ASN A 164 10.39 16.69 10.96
N GLU A 165 11.67 16.36 10.80
CA GLU A 165 12.25 16.13 9.50
C GLU A 165 11.75 14.81 8.88
N LEU A 166 11.53 14.84 7.57
CA LEU A 166 11.31 13.62 6.79
C LEU A 166 12.60 12.78 6.77
N LEU A 167 12.50 11.56 7.29
CA LEU A 167 13.61 10.60 7.37
C LEU A 167 13.22 9.29 6.68
N LEU A 168 13.96 8.95 5.62
CA LEU A 168 13.86 7.67 4.93
C LEU A 168 14.40 6.54 5.82
N ARG A 169 13.82 5.35 5.67
CA ARG A 169 14.21 4.13 6.39
C ARG A 169 14.01 2.92 5.50
N VAL A 170 14.88 1.92 5.61
CA VAL A 170 14.66 0.62 4.96
C VAL A 170 13.35 0.01 5.49
N PRO A 171 12.37 -0.29 4.63
CA PRO A 171 11.19 -1.06 5.01
C PRO A 171 11.59 -2.44 5.57
N GLU A 172 10.77 -3.03 6.45
CA GLU A 172 11.02 -4.40 6.92
C GLU A 172 10.84 -5.40 5.77
N MET A 173 11.94 -5.79 5.15
CA MET A 173 11.96 -6.77 4.07
C MET A 173 11.72 -8.17 4.63
N LEU A 174 10.92 -8.96 3.90
CA LEU A 174 10.58 -10.33 4.29
C LEU A 174 11.26 -11.33 3.34
N PRO A 175 11.85 -12.42 3.85
CA PRO A 175 12.47 -13.43 3.00
C PRO A 175 11.41 -14.19 2.19
N GLY A 176 11.84 -14.73 1.05
CA GLY A 176 11.03 -15.50 0.11
C GLY A 176 10.25 -14.65 -0.90
N VAL A 177 9.93 -15.23 -2.05
CA VAL A 177 9.13 -14.56 -3.09
C VAL A 177 7.64 -14.68 -2.84
N GLY A 178 6.88 -13.74 -3.40
CA GLY A 178 5.42 -13.76 -3.44
C GLY A 178 4.91 -13.15 -4.75
N ARG A 179 3.62 -12.80 -4.80
CA ARG A 179 3.03 -12.16 -5.97
C ARG A 179 2.21 -10.94 -5.57
N ALA A 180 2.49 -9.80 -6.20
CA ALA A 180 1.64 -8.61 -6.16
C ALA A 180 0.78 -8.58 -7.43
N VAL A 181 -0.51 -8.29 -7.29
CA VAL A 181 -1.42 -8.13 -8.44
C VAL A 181 -2.27 -6.87 -8.23
N LYS A 182 -2.14 -5.91 -9.14
CA LYS A 182 -3.01 -4.74 -9.16
C LYS A 182 -4.25 -4.99 -10.00
N GLY A 183 -5.43 -4.85 -9.42
CA GLY A 183 -6.70 -4.87 -10.13
C GLY A 183 -7.90 -5.13 -9.23
N ARG A 184 -9.06 -5.30 -9.86
CA ARG A 184 -10.32 -5.54 -9.17
C ARG A 184 -10.44 -6.99 -8.75
N ALA A 185 -10.67 -7.22 -7.46
CA ALA A 185 -10.82 -8.56 -6.90
C ALA A 185 -11.89 -9.38 -7.62
N GLU A 186 -13.03 -8.76 -7.93
CA GLU A 186 -14.17 -9.38 -8.60
C GLU A 186 -13.89 -9.76 -10.06
N GLU A 187 -12.91 -9.13 -10.71
CA GLU A 187 -12.51 -9.42 -12.09
C GLU A 187 -11.36 -10.43 -12.15
N LEU A 188 -10.50 -10.43 -11.15
CA LEU A 188 -9.27 -11.22 -11.13
C LEU A 188 -9.47 -12.62 -10.55
N VAL A 189 -10.42 -12.80 -9.64
CA VAL A 189 -10.53 -13.99 -8.76
C VAL A 189 -10.43 -15.33 -9.50
N ASP A 190 -11.03 -15.46 -10.68
CA ASP A 190 -11.03 -16.69 -11.49
C ASP A 190 -9.66 -17.04 -12.09
N SER A 191 -8.75 -16.07 -12.17
CA SER A 191 -7.44 -16.18 -12.85
C SER A 191 -6.24 -16.20 -11.92
N LEU A 192 -6.45 -16.03 -10.61
CA LEU A 192 -5.35 -15.90 -9.63
C LEU A 192 -4.66 -17.25 -9.32
N GLY A 193 -5.33 -18.36 -9.59
CA GLY A 193 -4.83 -19.72 -9.35
C GLY A 193 -5.35 -20.35 -8.06
N PRO A 194 -4.88 -21.58 -7.72
CA PRO A 194 -5.29 -22.29 -6.53
C PRO A 194 -4.51 -21.83 -5.27
N PHE A 195 -5.21 -21.79 -4.13
CA PHE A 195 -4.64 -21.41 -2.83
C PHE A 195 -5.03 -22.42 -1.74
N ASN A 196 -4.22 -22.56 -0.70
CA ASN A 196 -4.63 -23.35 0.47
C ASN A 196 -5.49 -22.57 1.45
N LEU A 197 -5.28 -21.25 1.50
CA LEU A 197 -6.01 -20.34 2.34
C LEU A 197 -6.30 -19.05 1.58
N ALA A 198 -7.50 -18.51 1.72
CA ALA A 198 -7.85 -17.19 1.17
C ALA A 198 -8.41 -16.31 2.29
N TYR A 199 -7.89 -15.09 2.36
CA TYR A 199 -8.35 -14.04 3.23
C TYR A 199 -9.02 -12.95 2.40
N LEU A 200 -10.28 -12.67 2.72
CA LEU A 200 -11.10 -11.68 2.03
C LEU A 200 -11.62 -10.70 3.06
N ASP A 201 -11.22 -9.44 2.94
CA ASP A 201 -11.67 -8.34 3.80
C ASP A 201 -12.01 -7.09 2.97
N PRO A 202 -13.12 -7.11 2.19
CA PRO A 202 -13.47 -6.00 1.31
C PRO A 202 -13.80 -4.72 2.11
N PRO A 203 -13.76 -3.54 1.45
CA PRO A 203 -14.09 -2.28 2.11
C PRO A 203 -15.58 -2.22 2.53
N TYR A 204 -15.88 -2.43 3.82
CA TYR A 204 -17.26 -2.54 4.34
C TYR A 204 -18.03 -1.23 4.53
N ASN A 205 -17.59 -0.11 3.95
CA ASN A 205 -18.23 1.19 4.16
C ASN A 205 -18.30 2.00 2.87
N GLN A 206 -19.02 3.12 2.91
CA GLN A 206 -19.12 4.04 1.76
C GLN A 206 -17.84 4.84 1.53
N HIS A 207 -16.82 4.70 2.40
CA HIS A 207 -15.58 5.46 2.28
C HIS A 207 -14.72 4.87 1.17
N ARG A 208 -14.41 5.72 0.20
CA ARG A 208 -13.61 5.34 -0.96
C ARG A 208 -12.14 5.51 -0.61
N TYR A 209 -11.42 4.40 -0.59
CA TYR A 209 -9.99 4.38 -0.22
C TYR A 209 -9.14 5.26 -1.14
N VAL A 210 -9.41 5.28 -2.45
CA VAL A 210 -8.76 6.20 -3.42
C VAL A 210 -8.90 7.66 -2.97
N THR A 211 -10.07 8.07 -2.50
CA THR A 211 -10.30 9.45 -2.05
C THR A 211 -9.71 9.73 -0.66
N ASN A 212 -9.68 8.72 0.22
CA ASN A 212 -9.09 8.83 1.56
C ASN A 212 -7.56 8.85 1.56
N TYR A 213 -6.93 8.35 0.48
CA TYR A 213 -5.48 8.16 0.35
C TYR A 213 -4.94 8.74 -0.98
N HIS A 214 -5.59 9.79 -1.50
CA HIS A 214 -5.30 10.36 -2.82
C HIS A 214 -3.90 10.98 -2.97
N ILE A 215 -3.27 11.39 -1.85
CA ILE A 215 -1.90 11.90 -1.89
C ILE A 215 -0.93 10.75 -2.14
N TRP A 216 -1.21 9.55 -1.61
CA TRP A 216 -0.40 8.36 -1.89
C TRP A 216 -0.57 7.89 -3.34
N GLU A 217 -1.79 7.97 -3.87
CA GLU A 217 -2.04 7.76 -5.30
C GLU A 217 -1.21 8.72 -6.17
N THR A 218 -1.12 9.99 -5.78
CA THR A 218 -0.34 11.01 -6.50
C THR A 218 1.16 10.82 -6.33
N LEU A 219 1.63 10.47 -5.13
CA LEU A 219 3.06 10.23 -4.86
C LEU A 219 3.58 9.03 -5.66
N VAL A 220 2.77 7.98 -5.80
CA VAL A 220 3.14 6.77 -6.55
C VAL A 220 3.07 6.99 -8.06
N GLU A 221 1.97 7.54 -8.57
CA GLU A 221 1.86 7.85 -10.00
C GLU A 221 2.86 8.94 -10.44
N TRP A 222 3.22 9.82 -9.50
CA TRP A 222 4.12 10.95 -9.68
C TRP A 222 3.73 11.87 -10.84
N ASP A 223 2.43 12.12 -10.94
CA ASP A 223 1.82 13.05 -11.89
C ASP A 223 1.36 14.35 -11.20
N ALA A 224 0.89 15.31 -12.01
CA ALA A 224 0.39 16.60 -11.56
C ALA A 224 -1.08 16.78 -12.00
N PRO A 225 -2.03 16.00 -11.44
CA PRO A 225 -3.42 16.03 -11.88
C PRO A 225 -4.10 17.35 -11.49
N GLU A 226 -5.13 17.76 -12.24
CA GLU A 226 -6.06 18.76 -11.71
C GLU A 226 -6.70 18.26 -10.41
N TYR A 227 -7.08 19.18 -9.53
CA TYR A 227 -7.64 18.86 -8.23
C TYR A 227 -8.91 19.66 -7.90
N TYR A 228 -9.67 19.17 -6.92
CA TYR A 228 -10.88 19.83 -6.44
C TYR A 228 -11.02 19.83 -4.92
N GLY A 229 -11.78 20.82 -4.45
CA GLY A 229 -12.12 20.98 -3.03
C GLY A 229 -10.92 21.38 -2.17
N VAL A 230 -11.20 21.67 -0.91
CA VAL A 230 -10.20 22.19 0.04
C VAL A 230 -9.06 21.20 0.29
N ALA A 231 -9.32 19.89 0.19
CA ALA A 231 -8.31 18.85 0.36
C ALA A 231 -7.49 18.57 -0.91
N CYS A 232 -7.67 19.34 -2.00
CA CYS A 232 -6.98 19.14 -3.27
C CYS A 232 -6.99 17.69 -3.77
N LYS A 233 -8.19 17.09 -3.80
CA LYS A 233 -8.38 15.71 -4.26
C LYS A 233 -8.20 15.66 -5.77
N ARG A 234 -7.51 14.63 -6.27
CA ARG A 234 -7.31 14.39 -7.70
C ARG A 234 -8.65 14.37 -8.45
N ILE A 235 -8.73 14.99 -9.63
CA ILE A 235 -9.98 15.08 -10.40
C ILE A 235 -10.54 13.70 -10.79
N ASP A 236 -9.66 12.77 -11.14
CA ASP A 236 -9.94 11.36 -11.49
C ASP A 236 -10.56 10.56 -10.33
N SER A 237 -10.49 11.06 -9.09
CA SER A 237 -11.17 10.46 -7.95
C SER A 237 -12.70 10.50 -8.11
N ARG A 238 -13.24 11.28 -9.05
CA ARG A 238 -14.68 11.30 -9.36
C ARG A 238 -15.12 10.22 -10.35
N ASP A 239 -14.18 9.57 -11.03
CA ASP A 239 -14.46 8.64 -12.11
C ASP A 239 -15.15 7.36 -11.61
N GLU A 240 -15.97 6.75 -12.45
CA GLU A 240 -16.61 5.45 -12.13
C GLU A 240 -15.56 4.34 -11.94
N SER A 241 -14.44 4.43 -12.66
CA SER A 241 -13.32 3.47 -12.57
C SER A 241 -12.70 3.41 -11.17
N THR A 242 -12.81 4.48 -10.38
CA THR A 242 -12.31 4.54 -9.00
C THR A 242 -13.38 4.16 -7.97
N LYS A 243 -14.56 3.67 -8.39
CA LYS A 243 -15.61 3.14 -7.51
C LYS A 243 -15.50 1.63 -7.38
N SER A 244 -15.56 1.11 -6.15
CA SER A 244 -15.65 -0.32 -5.90
C SER A 244 -17.09 -0.75 -5.68
N VAL A 245 -17.48 -1.88 -6.27
CA VAL A 245 -18.79 -2.52 -6.03
C VAL A 245 -18.95 -2.86 -4.55
N PHE A 246 -17.85 -3.14 -3.85
CA PHE A 246 -17.83 -3.45 -2.42
C PHE A 246 -18.19 -2.25 -1.52
N ASN A 247 -18.12 -1.00 -2.02
CA ASN A 247 -18.61 0.18 -1.29
C ASN A 247 -20.14 0.35 -1.36
N SER A 248 -20.85 -0.44 -2.18
CA SER A 248 -22.30 -0.34 -2.36
C SER A 248 -23.05 -1.28 -1.41
N LYS A 249 -23.89 -0.72 -0.52
CA LYS A 249 -24.72 -1.53 0.40
C LYS A 249 -25.61 -2.55 -0.32
N ARG A 250 -26.07 -2.22 -1.55
CA ARG A 250 -26.95 -3.09 -2.34
C ARG A 250 -26.18 -4.14 -3.14
N ALA A 251 -25.05 -3.75 -3.74
CA ALA A 251 -24.30 -4.64 -4.64
C ALA A 251 -23.24 -5.48 -3.92
N MET A 252 -22.73 -5.02 -2.78
CA MET A 252 -21.67 -5.72 -2.04
C MET A 252 -22.04 -7.15 -1.64
N PRO A 253 -23.22 -7.44 -1.02
CA PRO A 253 -23.50 -8.81 -0.57
C PRO A 253 -23.51 -9.87 -1.69
N PRO A 254 -24.24 -9.68 -2.82
CA PRO A 254 -24.21 -10.67 -3.90
C PRO A 254 -22.84 -10.78 -4.56
N THR A 255 -22.13 -9.66 -4.75
CA THR A 255 -20.79 -9.68 -5.34
C THR A 255 -19.79 -10.41 -4.44
N LEU A 256 -19.79 -10.17 -3.14
CA LEU A 256 -18.91 -10.87 -2.20
C LEU A 256 -19.19 -12.37 -2.19
N PHE A 257 -20.46 -12.78 -2.23
CA PHE A 257 -20.81 -14.19 -2.31
C PHE A 257 -20.27 -14.84 -3.59
N GLN A 258 -20.44 -14.18 -4.75
CA GLN A 258 -19.89 -14.65 -6.02
C GLN A 258 -18.35 -14.72 -5.97
N THR A 259 -17.68 -13.70 -5.43
CA THR A 259 -16.23 -13.70 -5.26
C THR A 259 -15.78 -14.89 -4.42
N ILE A 260 -16.41 -15.16 -3.28
CA ILE A 260 -16.06 -16.31 -2.42
C ILE A 260 -16.23 -17.64 -3.17
N GLN A 261 -17.30 -17.80 -3.95
CA GLN A 261 -17.52 -19.02 -4.75
C GLN A 261 -16.50 -19.21 -5.87
N SER A 262 -15.95 -18.10 -6.38
CA SER A 262 -15.00 -18.08 -7.49
C SER A 262 -13.55 -18.29 -7.02
N VAL A 263 -13.27 -18.01 -5.74
CA VAL A 263 -11.94 -18.26 -5.16
C VAL A 263 -11.64 -19.77 -5.21
N ASN A 264 -10.60 -20.12 -5.96
CA ASN A 264 -10.05 -21.48 -5.98
C ASN A 264 -9.19 -21.70 -4.71
N ALA A 265 -9.83 -21.87 -3.56
CA ALA A 265 -9.16 -22.23 -2.32
C ALA A 265 -9.55 -23.64 -1.88
N SER A 266 -8.56 -24.50 -1.68
CA SER A 266 -8.75 -25.87 -1.19
C SER A 266 -7.65 -26.23 -0.20
N PRO A 267 -7.98 -26.76 0.99
CA PRO A 267 -6.98 -27.22 1.93
C PRO A 267 -6.06 -28.21 1.22
N GLY A 268 -4.74 -27.99 1.27
CA GLY A 268 -3.78 -28.95 0.74
C GLY A 268 -4.06 -30.33 1.34
N ARG A 269 -4.06 -31.38 0.52
CA ARG A 269 -4.16 -32.76 1.04
C ARG A 269 -3.03 -32.94 2.06
N ARG A 270 -3.37 -33.13 3.34
CA ARG A 270 -2.37 -33.59 4.32
C ARG A 270 -1.72 -34.84 3.74
N PRO A 271 -0.38 -34.94 3.69
CA PRO A 271 0.24 -36.23 3.42
C PRO A 271 -0.35 -37.22 4.43
N LYS A 272 -0.88 -38.35 3.93
CA LYS A 272 -1.32 -39.42 4.82
C LYS A 272 -0.10 -39.79 5.68
N PRO A 273 -0.24 -39.87 7.03
CA PRO A 273 0.84 -40.39 7.85
C PRO A 273 1.19 -41.79 7.32
N SER A 274 2.47 -41.97 7.01
CA SER A 274 3.08 -43.26 6.64
C SER A 274 2.97 -44.26 7.78
#